data_AF-A0A481YHD9-F1
#
_entry.id   AF-A0A481YHD9-F1
#
_cell.length_a   1.000
_cell.length_b   1.000
_cell.length_c   1.000
_cell.angle_alpha   90.00
_cell.angle_beta   90.00
_cell.angle_gamma   90.00
#
_symmetry.space_group_name_H-M   'P 1'
#
loop_
_entity.id
_entity.type
_entity.pdbx_description
1 polymer ?
#
loop_
_entity_poly.entity_id
_entity_poly.type
_entity_poly.pdbx_seq_one_letter_code
_entity_poly.pdbx_strand_id
1 'polypeptide(L)'
;FRIKHIEDSGLFLTTYTGILNTSGAQGAYTYQDVNTTNKLTNTSRYTISPSKNPAAWFKVFKEIEEDPSKIVSGIRTPTNNIPIGNNKAALSIDYFANSQIMIGKNETLNDYFANKASNIAIKGQIADITKNSHEQILKSLTDLRLSIYGVNKDE
;
A
#
# COMPACT_ATOMS: atom_id res chain seq x y z
N PHE A 1 -14.42 -30.98 -27.00
CA PHE A 1 -13.13 -31.44 -27.56
C PHE A 1 -12.14 -30.28 -27.51
N ARG A 2 -10.82 -30.51 -27.44
CA ARG A 2 -9.80 -29.45 -27.44
C ARG A 2 -8.90 -29.61 -28.66
N ILE A 3 -8.64 -28.52 -29.36
CA ILE A 3 -7.70 -28.51 -30.48
C ILE A 3 -6.32 -28.21 -29.90
N LYS A 4 -5.37 -29.12 -30.09
CA LYS A 4 -3.98 -28.94 -29.63
C LYS A 4 -3.10 -28.32 -30.71
N HIS A 5 -3.35 -28.69 -31.96
CA HIS A 5 -2.57 -28.23 -33.10
C HIS A 5 -3.45 -28.24 -34.35
N ILE A 6 -3.34 -27.19 -35.17
CA ILE A 6 -3.92 -27.13 -36.53
C ILE A 6 -2.91 -26.46 -37.46
N GLU A 7 -2.73 -27.06 -38.62
CA GLU A 7 -1.86 -26.60 -39.70
C GLU A 7 -2.61 -26.76 -41.02
N ASP A 8 -2.47 -25.77 -41.91
CA ASP A 8 -2.91 -25.87 -43.29
C ASP A 8 -1.71 -26.19 -44.16
N SER A 9 -1.77 -27.22 -45.00
CA SER A 9 -0.76 -27.45 -46.03
C SER A 9 -1.15 -26.82 -47.38
N GLY A 10 -2.33 -26.21 -47.46
CA GLY A 10 -2.88 -25.63 -48.68
C GLY A 10 -3.65 -24.34 -48.39
N LEU A 11 -4.89 -24.26 -48.89
CA LEU A 11 -5.74 -23.07 -48.79
C LEU A 11 -7.03 -23.31 -47.99
N PHE A 12 -7.23 -24.51 -47.45
CA PHE A 12 -8.49 -24.88 -46.84
C PHE A 12 -8.76 -24.09 -45.56
N LEU A 13 -7.82 -24.12 -44.61
CA LEU A 13 -7.98 -23.44 -43.33
C LEU A 13 -7.72 -21.94 -43.40
N THR A 14 -7.02 -21.48 -44.44
CA THR A 14 -6.70 -20.06 -44.64
C THR A 14 -7.72 -19.32 -45.49
N THR A 15 -8.03 -19.82 -46.69
CA THR A 15 -8.87 -19.11 -47.68
C THR A 15 -10.33 -19.56 -47.63
N TYR A 16 -10.58 -20.87 -47.54
CA TYR A 16 -11.95 -21.39 -47.63
C TYR A 16 -12.70 -21.32 -46.31
N THR A 17 -12.09 -21.75 -45.20
CA THR A 17 -12.71 -21.66 -43.87
C THR A 17 -12.31 -20.40 -43.12
N GLY A 18 -11.19 -19.77 -43.49
CA GLY A 18 -10.71 -18.54 -42.85
C GLY A 18 -10.45 -18.68 -41.35
N ILE A 19 -9.88 -19.81 -40.91
CA ILE A 19 -9.54 -20.08 -39.51
C ILE A 19 -8.10 -19.64 -39.20
N LEU A 20 -7.15 -19.93 -40.09
CA LEU A 20 -5.74 -19.56 -39.94
C LEU A 20 -5.38 -18.34 -40.79
N ASN A 21 -4.47 -17.51 -40.28
CA ASN A 21 -3.96 -16.34 -41.01
C ASN A 21 -2.97 -16.73 -42.12
N THR A 22 -2.26 -17.85 -41.98
CA THR A 22 -1.19 -18.25 -42.90
C THR A 22 -1.09 -19.77 -43.00
N SER A 23 -0.68 -20.26 -44.17
CA SER A 23 -0.48 -21.68 -44.45
C SER A 23 0.94 -22.13 -44.08
N GLY A 24 1.11 -23.44 -43.88
CA GLY A 24 2.34 -24.10 -43.48
C GLY A 24 2.65 -24.02 -41.98
N ALA A 25 3.70 -24.72 -41.57
CA ALA A 25 4.12 -24.88 -40.17
C ALA A 25 4.29 -23.54 -39.40
N GLN A 26 4.70 -22.46 -40.06
CA GLN A 26 4.85 -21.14 -39.42
C GLN A 26 3.50 -20.46 -39.11
N GLY A 27 2.45 -20.84 -39.83
CA GLY A 27 1.07 -20.40 -39.63
C GLY A 27 0.24 -21.30 -38.72
N ALA A 28 0.82 -22.42 -38.27
CA ALA A 28 0.12 -23.38 -37.44
C ALA A 28 -0.18 -22.83 -36.04
N TYR A 29 -1.36 -23.17 -35.52
CA TYR A 29 -1.71 -22.95 -34.12
C TYR A 29 -1.25 -24.16 -33.31
N THR A 30 -0.61 -23.92 -32.17
CA THR A 30 -0.15 -24.94 -31.22
C THR A 30 -0.40 -24.45 -29.79
N TYR A 31 -1.17 -25.20 -29.01
CA TYR A 31 -1.67 -24.76 -27.70
C TYR A 31 -0.58 -24.49 -26.64
N GLN A 32 0.65 -24.98 -26.84
CA GLN A 32 1.78 -24.79 -25.92
C GLN A 32 2.52 -23.48 -26.15
N ASP A 33 2.33 -22.86 -27.31
CA ASP A 33 3.07 -21.67 -27.70
C ASP A 33 2.40 -20.40 -27.17
N VAL A 34 3.22 -19.47 -26.69
CA VAL A 34 2.76 -18.16 -26.23
C VAL A 34 2.21 -17.37 -27.41
N ASN A 35 1.09 -16.67 -27.22
CA ASN A 35 0.43 -15.85 -28.26
C ASN A 35 0.04 -16.63 -29.53
N THR A 36 -0.12 -17.95 -29.45
CA THR A 36 -0.51 -18.79 -30.58
C THR A 36 -1.86 -18.40 -31.22
N THR A 37 -2.73 -17.71 -30.47
CA THR A 37 -4.00 -17.16 -30.97
C THR A 37 -3.81 -16.12 -32.07
N ASN A 38 -2.64 -15.49 -32.17
CA ASN A 38 -2.32 -14.57 -33.26
C ASN A 38 -2.23 -15.28 -34.63
N LYS A 39 -2.16 -16.61 -34.64
CA LYS A 39 -2.23 -17.43 -35.86
C LYS A 39 -3.65 -17.62 -36.37
N LEU A 40 -4.65 -17.36 -35.52
CA LEU A 40 -6.06 -17.43 -35.87
C LEU A 40 -6.54 -16.10 -36.46
N THR A 41 -7.48 -16.17 -37.40
CA THR A 41 -8.11 -14.98 -37.97
C THR A 41 -9.02 -14.29 -36.94
N ASN A 42 -9.27 -12.99 -37.13
CA ASN A 42 -10.18 -12.22 -36.28
C ASN A 42 -11.66 -12.67 -36.40
N THR A 43 -12.01 -13.42 -37.43
CA THR A 43 -13.33 -14.00 -37.64
C THR A 43 -13.50 -15.35 -36.92
N SER A 44 -12.41 -15.97 -36.49
CA SER A 44 -12.43 -17.24 -35.77
C SER A 44 -13.05 -17.09 -34.39
N ARG A 45 -14.11 -17.85 -34.12
CA ARG A 45 -14.71 -17.93 -32.78
C ARG A 45 -14.05 -19.06 -32.00
N TYR A 46 -13.33 -18.72 -30.95
CA TYR A 46 -12.69 -19.70 -30.06
C TYR A 46 -12.88 -19.31 -28.60
N THR A 47 -12.68 -20.28 -27.72
CA THR A 47 -12.65 -20.05 -26.27
C THR A 47 -11.41 -20.73 -25.72
N ILE A 48 -10.70 -20.03 -24.84
CA ILE A 48 -9.53 -20.57 -24.17
C ILE A 48 -9.97 -21.04 -22.78
N SER A 49 -9.66 -22.28 -22.45
CA SER A 49 -9.90 -22.82 -21.12
C SER A 49 -8.57 -22.98 -20.38
N PRO A 50 -8.44 -22.46 -19.14
CA PRO A 50 -7.27 -22.70 -18.31
C PRO A 50 -7.04 -24.19 -18.10
N SER A 51 -5.80 -24.65 -18.28
CA SER A 51 -5.44 -26.08 -18.21
C SER A 51 -5.59 -26.66 -16.80
N LYS A 52 -5.18 -25.90 -15.77
CA LYS A 52 -5.20 -26.35 -14.37
C LYS A 52 -5.14 -25.15 -13.41
N ASN A 53 -5.93 -25.21 -12.34
CA ASN A 53 -5.93 -24.24 -11.23
C ASN A 53 -5.90 -22.76 -11.66
N PRO A 54 -6.94 -22.26 -12.37
CA PRO A 54 -6.99 -20.85 -12.77
C PRO A 54 -6.85 -19.89 -11.59
N ALA A 55 -7.33 -20.29 -10.40
CA ALA A 55 -7.15 -19.54 -9.16
C ALA A 55 -5.68 -19.28 -8.80
N ALA A 56 -4.77 -20.20 -9.14
CA ALA A 56 -3.33 -20.05 -8.86
C ALA A 56 -2.64 -19.00 -9.75
N TRP A 57 -3.32 -18.53 -10.80
CA TRP A 57 -2.83 -17.48 -11.69
C TRP A 57 -3.27 -16.09 -11.24
N PHE A 58 -4.20 -16.01 -10.28
CA PHE A 58 -4.57 -14.76 -9.63
C PHE A 58 -3.68 -14.57 -8.41
N LYS A 59 -2.85 -13.53 -8.44
CA LYS A 59 -2.08 -13.09 -7.28
C LYS A 59 -2.69 -11.81 -6.73
N VAL A 60 -2.75 -11.68 -5.41
CA VAL A 60 -3.10 -10.43 -4.74
C VAL A 60 -1.97 -9.42 -4.98
N PHE A 61 -2.30 -8.13 -5.10
CA PHE A 61 -1.31 -7.06 -5.22
C PHE A 61 -0.33 -7.07 -4.04
N LYS A 62 0.96 -6.82 -4.30
CA LYS A 62 2.05 -6.92 -3.31
C LYS A 62 1.81 -6.00 -2.12
N GLU A 63 1.24 -4.84 -2.38
CA GLU A 63 0.89 -3.82 -1.40
C GLU A 63 -0.12 -4.32 -0.36
N ILE A 64 -0.98 -5.27 -0.75
CA ILE A 64 -1.96 -5.93 0.12
C ILE A 64 -1.32 -7.13 0.85
N GLU A 65 -0.40 -7.86 0.20
CA GLU A 65 0.38 -8.93 0.86
C GLU A 65 1.26 -8.37 1.98
N GLU A 66 1.86 -7.19 1.77
CA GLU A 66 2.75 -6.53 2.73
C GLU A 66 2.00 -5.88 3.90
N ASP A 67 0.79 -5.35 3.65
CA ASP A 67 -0.01 -4.71 4.69
C ASP A 67 -1.52 -4.98 4.50
N PRO A 68 -2.05 -6.05 5.14
CA PRO A 68 -3.47 -6.36 5.10
C PRO A 68 -4.36 -5.31 5.75
N SER A 69 -3.81 -4.39 6.58
CA SER A 69 -4.58 -3.31 7.20
C SER A 69 -5.00 -2.23 6.20
N LYS A 70 -4.37 -2.20 5.02
CA LYS A 70 -4.79 -1.36 3.88
C LYS A 70 -6.07 -1.84 3.20
N ILE A 71 -6.57 -3.04 3.55
CA ILE A 71 -7.85 -3.54 3.04
C ILE A 71 -8.97 -2.95 3.90
N VAL A 72 -9.63 -1.91 3.40
CA VAL A 72 -10.85 -1.41 4.04
C VAL A 72 -12.04 -2.26 3.60
N SER A 73 -12.58 -3.08 4.51
CA SER A 73 -13.85 -3.77 4.28
C SER A 73 -14.97 -2.73 4.18
N GLY A 74 -15.69 -2.72 3.06
CA GLY A 74 -16.68 -1.70 2.72
C GLY A 74 -17.74 -1.40 3.81
N ILE A 75 -18.44 -0.28 3.67
CA ILE A 75 -19.53 0.11 4.58
C ILE A 75 -20.73 -0.82 4.34
N ARG A 76 -21.29 -1.40 5.43
CA ARG A 76 -22.53 -2.17 5.38
C ARG A 76 -23.69 -1.30 4.90
N THR A 77 -24.48 -1.81 3.97
CA THR A 77 -25.76 -1.19 3.60
C THR A 77 -26.80 -1.40 4.71
N PRO A 78 -27.92 -0.65 4.69
CA PRO A 78 -29.05 -0.89 5.61
C PRO A 78 -29.61 -2.31 5.55
N THR A 79 -29.36 -3.03 4.46
CA THR A 79 -29.73 -4.44 4.25
C THR A 79 -28.66 -5.44 4.75
N ASN A 80 -27.67 -4.97 5.50
CA ASN A 80 -26.59 -5.77 6.07
C ASN A 80 -25.63 -6.43 5.05
N ASN A 81 -25.61 -5.96 3.80
CA ASN A 81 -24.70 -6.41 2.75
C ASN A 81 -23.48 -5.49 2.65
N ILE A 82 -22.32 -6.05 2.29
CA ILE A 82 -21.10 -5.28 1.95
C ILE A 82 -20.90 -5.41 0.44
N PRO A 83 -21.17 -4.36 -0.36
CA PRO A 83 -21.01 -4.43 -1.80
C PRO A 83 -19.53 -4.66 -2.16
N ILE A 84 -19.25 -5.71 -2.91
CA ILE A 84 -17.91 -6.03 -3.41
C ILE A 84 -17.46 -4.92 -4.37
N GLY A 85 -16.23 -4.41 -4.21
CA GLY A 85 -15.69 -3.33 -5.05
C GLY A 85 -16.12 -1.92 -4.67
N ASN A 86 -16.82 -1.73 -3.54
CA ASN A 86 -17.20 -0.40 -3.06
C ASN A 86 -16.17 0.17 -2.07
N ASN A 87 -15.38 1.13 -2.55
CA ASN A 87 -14.29 1.74 -1.79
C ASN A 87 -14.72 2.98 -0.99
N LYS A 88 -16.02 3.25 -0.82
CA LYS A 88 -16.51 4.41 -0.06
C LYS A 88 -15.99 4.43 1.38
N ALA A 89 -15.83 3.26 1.99
CA ALA A 89 -15.25 3.14 3.33
C ALA A 89 -13.82 3.70 3.37
N ALA A 90 -12.98 3.30 2.41
CA ALA A 90 -11.61 3.78 2.29
C ALA A 90 -11.57 5.28 2.05
N LEU A 91 -12.42 5.78 1.14
CA LEU A 91 -12.51 7.22 0.85
C LEU A 91 -12.97 8.03 2.07
N SER A 92 -13.90 7.50 2.87
CA SER A 92 -14.35 8.16 4.10
C SER A 92 -13.26 8.21 5.17
N ILE A 93 -12.45 7.16 5.31
CA ILE A 93 -11.31 7.14 6.25
C ILE A 93 -10.21 8.10 5.79
N ASP A 94 -9.89 8.11 4.49
CA ASP A 94 -8.91 9.04 3.90
C ASP A 94 -9.35 10.50 4.07
N TYR A 95 -10.63 10.78 3.82
CA TYR A 95 -11.21 12.09 4.09
C TYR A 95 -11.15 12.44 5.58
N PHE A 96 -11.43 11.48 6.48
CA PHE A 96 -11.41 11.72 7.92
C PHE A 96 -10.02 12.09 8.45
N ALA A 97 -8.96 11.54 7.87
CA ALA A 97 -7.58 11.89 8.24
C ALA A 97 -7.26 13.38 7.99
N ASN A 98 -7.91 13.99 7.00
CA ASN A 98 -7.69 15.37 6.57
C ASN A 98 -8.86 16.30 6.90
N SER A 99 -9.92 15.81 7.53
CA SER A 99 -11.11 16.61 7.78
C SER A 99 -10.97 17.46 9.03
N GLN A 100 -11.68 18.59 9.02
CA GLN A 100 -11.75 19.51 10.15
C GLN A 100 -12.69 18.96 11.22
N ILE A 101 -12.24 17.98 12.00
CA ILE A 101 -13.06 17.37 13.06
C ILE A 101 -13.04 18.12 14.40
N MET A 102 -12.41 19.29 14.45
CA MET A 102 -12.40 20.22 15.60
C MET A 102 -12.18 19.50 16.95
N ILE A 103 -10.92 19.23 17.30
CA ILE A 103 -10.58 18.65 18.61
C ILE A 103 -10.15 19.78 19.56
N GLY A 104 -11.11 20.24 20.36
CA GLY A 104 -10.92 21.37 21.27
C GLY A 104 -10.78 22.69 20.50
N LYS A 105 -9.55 23.18 20.35
CA LYS A 105 -9.23 24.41 19.59
C LYS A 105 -8.51 24.14 18.26
N ASN A 106 -8.23 22.87 17.94
CA ASN A 106 -7.46 22.49 16.74
C ASN A 106 -8.41 22.01 15.66
N GLU A 107 -8.22 22.50 14.44
CA GLU A 107 -9.13 22.21 13.33
C GLU A 107 -9.05 20.75 12.89
N THR A 108 -7.83 20.19 12.77
CA THR A 108 -7.62 18.81 12.33
C THR A 108 -6.95 17.92 13.40
N LEU A 109 -6.95 16.60 13.16
CA LEU A 109 -6.20 15.63 13.96
C LEU A 109 -4.68 15.91 13.95
N ASN A 110 -4.15 16.29 12.79
CA ASN A 110 -2.74 16.61 12.64
C ASN A 110 -2.36 17.86 13.44
N ASP A 111 -3.18 18.89 13.40
CA ASP A 111 -2.97 20.11 14.20
C ASP A 111 -3.01 19.79 15.70
N TYR A 112 -3.95 18.95 16.11
CA TYR A 112 -4.02 18.49 17.50
C TYR A 112 -2.74 17.77 17.92
N PHE A 113 -2.26 16.82 17.12
CA PHE A 113 -1.03 16.10 17.40
C PHE A 113 0.19 17.04 17.44
N ALA A 114 0.35 17.90 16.44
CA ALA A 114 1.45 18.85 16.36
C ALA A 114 1.47 19.82 17.55
N ASN A 115 0.30 20.32 17.96
CA ASN A 115 0.18 21.20 19.12
C ASN A 115 0.45 20.47 20.44
N LYS A 116 0.03 19.22 20.61
CA LYS A 116 0.36 18.43 21.81
C LYS A 116 1.85 18.10 21.87
N ALA A 117 2.45 17.67 20.76
CA ALA A 117 3.88 17.40 20.69
C ALA A 117 4.71 18.65 21.00
N SER A 118 4.36 19.80 20.40
CA SER A 118 5.01 21.09 20.67
C SER A 118 4.90 21.50 22.13
N ASN A 119 3.72 21.36 22.74
CA ASN A 119 3.53 21.67 24.15
C ASN A 119 4.39 20.78 25.07
N ILE A 120 4.53 19.49 24.74
CA ILE A 120 5.41 18.58 25.49
C ILE A 120 6.87 19.02 25.34
N ALA A 121 7.31 19.35 24.12
CA ALA A 121 8.67 19.81 23.84
C ALA A 121 9.00 21.10 24.60
N ILE A 122 8.12 22.12 24.56
CA ILE A 122 8.31 23.38 25.28
C ILE A 122 8.41 23.15 26.78
N LYS A 123 7.53 22.32 27.36
CA LYS A 123 7.60 21.98 28.79
C LYS A 123 8.89 21.24 29.14
N GLY A 124 9.35 20.35 28.27
CA GLY A 124 10.64 19.67 28.42
C GLY A 124 11.82 20.65 28.42
N GLN A 125 11.83 21.60 27.49
CA GLN A 125 12.86 22.64 27.42
C GLN A 125 12.86 23.52 28.68
N ILE A 126 11.69 23.94 29.17
CA ILE A 126 11.57 24.72 30.40
C ILE A 126 12.10 23.92 31.59
N ALA A 127 11.75 22.64 31.69
CA ALA A 127 12.22 21.76 32.75
C ALA A 127 13.75 21.59 32.72
N ASP A 128 14.35 21.45 31.54
CA ASP A 128 15.80 21.33 31.37
C ASP A 128 16.53 22.62 31.78
N ILE A 129 16.07 23.78 31.30
CA ILE A 129 16.63 25.10 31.69
C ILE A 129 16.52 25.30 33.21
N THR A 130 15.38 24.97 33.79
CA THR A 130 15.14 25.11 35.23
C THR A 130 16.06 24.19 36.04
N LYS A 131 16.22 22.95 35.58
CA LYS A 131 17.15 21.98 36.19
C LYS A 131 18.59 22.50 36.15
N ASN A 132 19.06 22.95 34.98
CA ASN A 132 20.41 23.49 34.81
C ASN A 132 20.65 24.70 35.72
N SER A 133 19.66 25.59 35.86
CA SER A 133 19.72 26.72 36.79
C SER A 133 19.84 26.27 38.24
N HIS A 134 19.02 25.29 38.67
CA HIS A 134 19.07 24.74 40.02
C HIS A 134 20.41 24.03 40.31
N GLU A 135 20.97 23.32 39.35
CA GLU A 135 22.30 22.69 39.48
C GLU A 135 23.42 23.73 39.65
N GLN A 136 23.37 24.83 38.90
CA GLN A 136 24.33 25.94 39.05
C GLN A 136 24.21 26.62 40.41
N ILE A 137 22.99 26.87 40.89
CA ILE A 137 22.73 27.42 42.22
C ILE A 137 23.27 26.48 43.30
N LEU A 138 22.96 25.18 43.22
CA LEU A 138 23.44 24.19 44.18
C LEU A 138 24.96 24.10 44.20
N LYS A 139 25.61 24.13 43.03
CA LYS A 139 27.07 24.17 42.91
C LYS A 139 27.62 25.42 43.60
N SER A 140 27.10 26.60 43.29
CA SER A 140 27.52 27.86 43.91
C SER A 140 27.36 27.86 45.43
N LEU A 141 26.25 27.35 45.95
CA LEU A 141 26.02 27.21 47.39
C LEU A 141 26.99 26.21 48.04
N THR A 142 27.27 25.10 47.36
CA THR A 142 28.25 24.10 47.82
C THR A 142 29.66 24.69 47.85
N ASP A 143 30.01 25.50 46.84
CA ASP A 143 31.30 26.16 46.72
C ASP A 143 31.50 27.21 47.81
N LEU A 144 30.47 28.02 48.09
CA LEU A 144 30.45 28.98 49.19
C LEU A 144 30.58 28.28 50.54
N ARG A 145 29.86 27.16 50.72
CA ARG A 145 29.97 26.33 51.92
C ARG A 145 31.42 25.88 52.13
N LEU A 146 32.04 25.27 51.12
CA LEU A 146 33.43 24.78 51.20
C LEU A 146 34.45 25.91 51.48
N SER A 147 34.23 27.09 50.89
CA SER A 147 35.05 28.29 51.14
C SER A 147 34.97 28.75 52.60
N ILE A 148 33.77 28.80 53.19
CA ILE A 148 33.59 29.13 54.62
C ILE A 148 34.28 28.12 55.52
N TYR A 149 34.26 26.83 55.16
CA TYR A 149 34.90 25.77 55.95
C TYR A 149 36.43 25.70 55.76
N GLY A 150 37.04 26.62 55.01
CA GLY A 150 38.49 26.72 54.87
C GLY A 150 39.14 25.55 54.13
N VAL A 151 38.36 24.76 53.39
CA VAL A 151 38.89 23.65 52.58
C VAL A 151 39.27 24.22 51.22
N ASN A 152 40.58 24.25 50.94
CA ASN A 152 41.12 24.77 49.69
C ASN A 152 40.63 23.93 48.50
N LYS A 153 40.17 24.59 47.44
CA LYS A 153 39.63 23.92 46.24
C LYS A 153 40.69 23.58 45.17
N ASP A 154 41.95 23.94 45.42
CA ASP A 154 43.09 23.77 44.51
C ASP A 154 44.21 22.91 45.14
N GLU A 155 43.89 21.66 45.48
CA GLU A 155 44.87 20.57 45.69
C GLU A 155 44.37 19.27 45.05
#